data_AF-A0A7X7M9Z5-F1
#
_entry.id   AF-A0A7X7M9Z5-F1
#
_cell.length_a   1.000
_cell.length_b   1.000
_cell.length_c   1.000
_cell.angle_alpha   90.00
_cell.angle_beta   90.00
_cell.angle_gamma   90.00
#
_symmetry.space_group_name_H-M   'P 1'
#
loop_
_entity.id
_entity.type
_entity.pdbx_description
1 polymer ?
#
loop_
_entity_poly.entity_id
_entity_poly.type
_entity_poly.pdbx_seq_one_letter_code
_entity_poly.pdbx_strand_id
1 'polypeptide(L)' 'MKEKTPPRIHKTVVSFNDREMAVIDHFCEKYNIKVRSRMYREAIIGTILRKLEEDHPRLF' A
#
# COMPACT_ATOMS: atom_id res chain seq x y z
N MET A 1 -16.31 24.44 -2.08
CA MET A 1 -16.85 23.16 -1.56
C MET A 1 -15.66 22.29 -1.20
N LYS A 2 -15.51 21.81 0.05
CA LYS A 2 -14.42 20.86 0.37
C LYS A 2 -14.70 19.56 -0.40
N GLU A 3 -13.81 19.18 -1.32
CA GLU A 3 -13.90 17.89 -1.99
C GLU A 3 -13.91 16.79 -0.94
N LYS A 4 -15.00 16.03 -0.87
CA LYS A 4 -15.09 14.86 0.02
C LYS A 4 -14.21 13.78 -0.59
N THR A 5 -13.26 13.27 0.20
CA THR A 5 -12.51 12.07 -0.18
C THR A 5 -13.50 10.93 -0.44
N PRO A 6 -13.47 10.29 -1.61
CA PRO A 6 -14.43 9.23 -1.94
C PRO A 6 -14.30 8.06 -0.94
N PRO A 7 -15.43 7.42 -0.58
CA PRO A 7 -15.43 6.31 0.36
C PRO A 7 -14.73 5.08 -0.23
N ARG A 8 -14.08 4.29 0.63
CA ARG A 8 -13.44 3.02 0.24
C ARG A 8 -14.47 1.90 0.33
N ILE A 9 -15.08 1.54 -0.80
CA ILE A 9 -16.21 0.58 -0.84
C ILE A 9 -15.79 -0.86 -1.17
N HIS A 10 -14.64 -1.06 -1.80
CA HIS A 10 -14.14 -2.39 -2.17
C HIS A 10 -13.34 -3.01 -1.03
N LYS A 11 -13.77 -4.19 -0.57
CA LYS A 11 -13.07 -4.97 0.44
C LYS A 11 -12.15 -5.99 -0.23
N THR A 12 -10.94 -6.13 0.29
CA THR A 12 -9.96 -7.11 -0.18
C THR A 12 -9.36 -7.80 1.05
N VAL A 13 -9.14 -9.10 0.94
CA VAL A 13 -8.50 -9.91 1.98
C VAL A 13 -7.19 -10.45 1.43
N VAL A 14 -6.12 -10.32 2.20
CA VAL A 14 -4.81 -10.90 1.92
C VAL A 14 -4.39 -11.67 3.16
N SER A 15 -3.95 -12.91 2.98
CA SER A 15 -3.46 -13.75 4.07
C SER A 15 -1.93 -13.80 4.01
N PHE A 16 -1.29 -13.72 5.17
CA PHE A 16 0.15 -13.78 5.35
C PHE A 16 0.48 -14.93 6.29
N ASN A 17 1.63 -15.56 6.10
CA ASN A 17 2.14 -16.53 7.07
C ASN A 17 2.78 -15.81 8.28
N ASP A 18 3.13 -16.58 9.32
CA ASP A 18 3.67 -16.05 10.56
C ASP A 18 4.96 -15.23 10.37
N ARG A 19 5.83 -15.66 9.45
CA ARG A 19 7.11 -14.98 9.18
C ARG A 19 6.86 -13.63 8.51
N GLU A 20 5.96 -13.60 7.53
CA GLU A 20 5.56 -12.38 6.84
C GLU A 20 4.90 -11.38 7.81
N MET A 21 4.03 -11.87 8.69
CA MET A 21 3.39 -11.04 9.72
C MET A 21 4.42 -10.46 10.69
N ALA A 22 5.37 -11.25 11.16
CA ALA A 22 6.44 -10.76 12.06
C ALA A 22 7.27 -9.65 11.41
N VAL A 23 7.57 -9.75 10.12
CA VAL A 23 8.27 -8.71 9.37
C VAL A 23 7.43 -7.43 9.26
N ILE A 24 6.14 -7.56 8.95
CA ILE A 24 5.22 -6.42 8.86
C ILE A 24 5.09 -5.71 10.21
N ASP A 25 4.98 -6.47 11.29
CA ASP A 25 4.83 -5.92 12.64
C ASP A 25 6.09 -5.17 13.06
N HIS A 26 7.26 -5.78 12.88
CA HIS A 26 8.54 -5.12 13.14
C HIS A 26 8.69 -3.82 12.33
N PHE A 27 8.30 -3.83 11.05
CA PHE A 27 8.29 -2.63 10.22
C PHE A 27 7.35 -1.55 10.78
N CYS A 28 6.14 -1.92 11.18
CA CYS A 28 5.17 -0.96 11.74
C CYS A 28 5.67 -0.36 13.05
N GLU A 29 6.29 -1.16 13.92
CA GLU A 29 6.90 -0.69 15.17
C GLU A 29 8.05 0.28 14.91
N LYS A 30 9.01 -0.12 14.04
CA LYS A 30 10.19 0.68 13.72
C LYS A 30 9.84 2.09 13.20
N TYR A 31 8.79 2.20 12.40
CA TYR A 31 8.37 3.47 11.78
C TYR A 31 7.14 4.12 12.45
N ASN A 32 6.72 3.63 13.62
CA ASN A 32 5.55 4.14 14.37
C ASN A 32 4.27 4.23 13.53
N ILE A 33 4.01 3.21 12.71
CA ILE A 33 2.86 3.17 11.81
C ILE A 33 1.60 2.85 12.60
N LYS A 34 0.74 3.86 12.77
CA LYS A 34 -0.53 3.74 13.52
C LYS A 34 -1.64 2.99 12.78
N VAL A 35 -1.64 3.01 11.44
CA VAL A 35 -2.75 2.49 10.62
C VAL A 35 -2.22 1.58 9.52
N ARG A 36 -2.22 0.27 9.76
CA ARG A 36 -1.75 -0.76 8.81
C ARG A 36 -2.45 -0.67 7.45
N SER A 37 -3.78 -0.49 7.44
CA SER A 37 -4.55 -0.37 6.19
C SER A 37 -4.19 0.84 5.32
N ARG A 38 -3.58 1.89 5.91
CA ARG A 38 -3.04 3.00 5.13
C ARG A 38 -1.71 2.58 4.50
N MET A 39 -0.81 2.03 5.31
CA MET A 39 0.50 1.54 4.86
C MET A 39 0.36 0.52 3.73
N TYR A 40 -0.52 -0.48 3.87
CA TYR A 40 -0.75 -1.46 2.80
C TYR A 40 -1.20 -0.83 1.49
N ARG A 41 -2.13 0.13 1.54
CA ARG A 41 -2.57 0.83 0.33
C ARG A 41 -1.45 1.64 -0.31
N GLU A 42 -0.66 2.34 0.48
CA GLU A 42 0.49 3.10 -0.01
C GLU A 42 1.53 2.18 -0.65
N ALA A 43 1.84 1.04 -0.02
CA ALA A 43 2.77 0.05 -0.55
C ALA A 43 2.27 -0.57 -1.87
N ILE A 44 1.00 -1.00 -1.91
CA ILE A 44 0.40 -1.63 -3.11
C ILE A 44 0.32 -0.62 -4.26
N ILE A 45 -0.29 0.54 -4.04
CA ILE A 45 -0.45 1.57 -5.09
C ILE A 45 0.90 2.10 -5.53
N GLY A 46 1.83 2.35 -4.60
CA GLY A 46 3.18 2.81 -4.92
C GLY A 46 3.98 1.79 -5.73
N THR A 47 3.73 0.49 -5.55
CA THR A 47 4.35 -0.56 -6.37
C THR A 47 3.73 -0.61 -7.77
N ILE A 48 2.40 -0.51 -7.88
CA ILE A 48 1.70 -0.49 -9.17
C ILE A 48 2.11 0.72 -9.99
N LEU A 49 2.09 1.92 -9.41
CA LEU A 49 2.43 3.16 -10.12
C LEU A 49 3.86 3.14 -10.64
N ARG A 50 4.83 2.73 -9.80
CA ARG A 50 6.23 2.63 -10.21
C ARG A 50 6.41 1.65 -11.38
N LYS A 51 5.73 0.51 -11.33
CA LYS A 51 5.80 -0.46 -12.42
C LYS A 51 5.18 0.08 -13.71
N LEU A 52 4.06 0.80 -13.62
CA LEU A 52 3.45 1.47 -14.76
C LEU A 52 4.37 2.55 -15.37
N GLU A 53 5.09 3.30 -14.55
CA GLU A 53 6.08 4.28 -15.00
C GLU A 53 7.28 3.61 -15.69
N GLU A 54 7.75 2.47 -15.16
CA GLU A 54 8.84 1.68 -15.75
C GLU A 54 8.45 1.04 -17.10
N ASP A 55 7.21 0.55 -17.20
CA ASP A 55 6.65 -0.09 -18.39
C ASP A 55 6.23 0.92 -19.47
N HIS A 56 6.14 2.22 -19.15
CA HIS A 56 5.82 3.24 -20.14
C HIS A 56 6.98 3.33 -21.14
N PRO A 57 6.73 3.18 -22.46
CA PRO A 57 7.78 3.33 -23.45
C PRO A 57 8.39 4.72 -23.28
N ARG A 58 9.69 4.77 -22.97
CA ARG A 58 10.44 6.02 -22.96
C ARG A 58 10.51 6.46 -24.40
N LEU A 59 9.80 7.55 -24.73
CA LEU A 59 9.90 8.21 -26.02
C LEU A 59 11.38 8.48 -26.28
N PHE A 60 11.95 7.78 -27.26
CA PHE A 60 13.14 8.24 -27.96
C PHE A 60 12.74 9.41 -28.86
#